data_AF-A0A2E9ZE19-F1
#
_entry.id   AF-A0A2E9ZE19-F1
#
_cell.length_a   1.000
_cell.length_b   1.000
_cell.length_c   1.000
_cell.angle_alpha   90.00
_cell.angle_beta   90.00
_cell.angle_gamma   90.00
#
_symmetry.space_group_name_H-M   'P 1'
#
loop_
_entity.id
_entity.type
_entity.pdbx_description
1 polymer ?
#
loop_
_entity_poly.entity_id
_entity_poly.type
_entity_poly.pdbx_seq_one_letter_code
_entity_poly.pdbx_strand_id
1 'polypeptide(L)'
;MADTRTVKSNLAYTGTPRHLLVFMDGTWNDENGRDNDGVTTNIYKLFRVLKGRLTQKSIPHIIEHEEHLALYFRGIGNDDDSSMLGSFYYGVFGGSEKRIRDHAYVSIVEHYRKGDRISIFGFSRGAASARLLASDLKKEGVAKFITIHSKREKNKSTGVRELVYKKYSKISTIREVAVAVRFLGIFDTVGAFGIPVEIGFGFQKINLFKDLTVSANVKTVVHCVSIDENRKPFIPTLCNQARNVSEVWFAGVHADIGGGYGHPQLGRIPLSYMLGRLDKTFSNNRVAFDKVKLSQLTDYNLGVDEFHLHYHADGIVKKRRDIVVLKDGENSGNKPAIHSSVFNLMDSKKLILSTTFDGFAKIEAIRYMPKSITGLMGNFALIE
;
A
#
# COMPACT_ATOMS: atom_id res chain seq x y z
N MET A 1 -32.20 -8.57 3.10
CA MET A 1 -31.78 -9.98 3.15
C MET A 1 -30.28 -10.04 2.90
N ALA A 2 -29.54 -10.82 3.67
CA ALA A 2 -28.11 -11.06 3.43
C ALA A 2 -27.98 -12.08 2.29
N ASP A 3 -27.26 -11.72 1.25
CA ASP A 3 -26.93 -12.61 0.13
C ASP A 3 -25.81 -13.55 0.58
N THR A 4 -25.98 -14.85 0.41
CA THR A 4 -25.01 -15.85 0.87
C THR A 4 -24.64 -16.76 -0.29
N ARG A 5 -23.33 -16.89 -0.57
CA ARG A 5 -22.81 -17.76 -1.63
C ARG A 5 -21.59 -18.54 -1.17
N THR A 6 -21.46 -19.77 -1.63
CA THR A 6 -20.27 -20.61 -1.38
C THR A 6 -19.31 -20.47 -2.57
N VAL A 7 -18.05 -20.13 -2.28
CA VAL A 7 -16.96 -20.09 -3.26
C VAL A 7 -16.02 -21.26 -3.06
N LYS A 8 -15.35 -21.68 -4.14
CA LYS A 8 -14.44 -22.81 -4.15
C LYS A 8 -13.13 -22.43 -4.83
N SER A 9 -12.00 -22.72 -4.19
CA SER A 9 -10.68 -22.61 -4.81
C SER A 9 -10.44 -23.74 -5.81
N ASN A 10 -9.71 -23.47 -6.88
CA ASN A 10 -9.41 -24.47 -7.91
C ASN A 10 -8.14 -25.28 -7.56
N LEU A 11 -8.21 -26.04 -6.45
CA LEU A 11 -7.08 -26.85 -5.96
C LEU A 11 -6.79 -28.09 -6.82
N ALA A 12 -7.69 -28.45 -7.73
CA ALA A 12 -7.50 -29.54 -8.69
C ALA A 12 -6.91 -29.08 -10.03
N TYR A 13 -6.65 -27.78 -10.19
CA TYR A 13 -6.07 -27.23 -11.41
C TYR A 13 -4.70 -27.85 -11.74
N THR A 14 -4.53 -28.28 -12.98
CA THR A 14 -3.31 -28.93 -13.50
C THR A 14 -2.65 -28.14 -14.64
N GLY A 15 -3.22 -27.00 -15.04
CA GLY A 15 -2.66 -26.16 -16.10
C GLY A 15 -1.52 -25.26 -15.62
N THR A 16 -1.10 -24.35 -16.49
CA THR A 16 0.00 -23.41 -16.21
C THR A 16 -0.37 -22.42 -15.09
N PRO A 17 0.43 -22.32 -14.01
CA PRO A 17 0.21 -21.33 -12.97
C PRO A 17 0.29 -19.89 -13.47
N ARG A 18 -0.59 -19.04 -12.96
CA ARG A 18 -0.61 -17.59 -13.22
C ARG A 18 -0.18 -16.80 -11.99
N HIS A 19 -0.16 -15.47 -12.12
CA HIS A 19 0.05 -14.55 -11.00
C HIS A 19 -1.29 -14.07 -10.45
N LEU A 20 -1.51 -14.24 -9.16
CA LEU A 20 -2.59 -13.61 -8.43
C LEU A 20 -2.04 -12.37 -7.72
N LEU A 21 -2.42 -11.19 -8.22
CA LEU A 21 -1.94 -9.90 -7.74
C LEU A 21 -3.02 -9.25 -6.88
N VAL A 22 -2.69 -8.83 -5.67
CA VAL A 22 -3.63 -8.25 -4.71
C VAL A 22 -3.17 -6.85 -4.34
N PHE A 23 -4.02 -5.85 -4.58
CA PHE A 23 -3.72 -4.44 -4.38
C PHE A 23 -4.63 -3.87 -3.30
N MET A 24 -4.05 -3.43 -2.18
CA MET A 24 -4.78 -2.94 -1.00
C MET A 24 -4.47 -1.46 -0.75
N ASP A 25 -5.41 -0.57 -1.06
CA ASP A 25 -5.14 0.86 -0.99
C ASP A 25 -5.11 1.41 0.45
N GLY A 26 -4.51 2.58 0.62
CA GLY A 26 -4.48 3.32 1.88
C GLY A 26 -5.85 3.91 2.22
N THR A 27 -6.12 4.12 3.51
CA THR A 27 -7.39 4.71 3.98
C THR A 27 -7.70 6.03 3.28
N TRP A 28 -8.99 6.25 3.00
CA TRP A 28 -9.53 7.39 2.26
C TRP A 28 -9.14 7.46 0.78
N ASN A 29 -8.51 6.41 0.24
CA ASN A 29 -8.14 6.34 -1.16
C ASN A 29 -8.98 5.29 -1.89
N ASP A 30 -9.52 5.69 -3.03
CA ASP A 30 -10.19 4.82 -3.97
C ASP A 30 -9.78 5.13 -5.43
N GLU A 31 -10.39 4.41 -6.35
CA GLU A 31 -10.14 4.53 -7.78
C GLU A 31 -10.56 5.86 -8.42
N ASN A 32 -11.36 6.68 -7.73
CA ASN A 32 -11.86 7.96 -8.19
C ASN A 32 -11.08 9.14 -7.59
N GLY A 33 -10.21 8.89 -6.60
CA GLY A 33 -9.51 9.94 -5.88
C GLY A 33 -10.38 10.64 -4.84
N ARG A 34 -9.80 11.59 -4.11
CA ARG A 34 -10.52 12.27 -3.04
C ARG A 34 -11.58 13.17 -3.65
N ASP A 35 -12.82 13.07 -3.15
CA ASP A 35 -13.94 13.86 -3.68
C ASP A 35 -14.14 13.69 -5.20
N ASN A 36 -13.75 12.54 -5.76
CA ASN A 36 -13.77 12.19 -7.19
C ASN A 36 -12.89 13.09 -8.10
N ASP A 37 -11.79 13.64 -7.56
CA ASP A 37 -10.84 14.48 -8.30
C ASP A 37 -9.98 13.72 -9.35
N GLY A 38 -10.07 12.38 -9.40
CA GLY A 38 -9.29 11.52 -10.28
C GLY A 38 -7.85 11.29 -9.83
N VAL A 39 -7.44 11.86 -8.69
CA VAL A 39 -6.08 11.75 -8.16
C VAL A 39 -5.93 10.44 -7.39
N THR A 40 -5.13 9.54 -7.96
CA THR A 40 -5.04 8.16 -7.46
C THR A 40 -3.68 7.82 -6.84
N THR A 41 -3.68 6.79 -6.01
CA THR A 41 -2.49 6.26 -5.36
C THR A 41 -1.64 5.43 -6.32
N ASN A 42 -0.41 5.14 -5.90
CA ASN A 42 0.47 4.21 -6.58
C ASN A 42 -0.06 2.78 -6.55
N ILE A 43 -0.91 2.41 -5.57
CA ILE A 43 -1.56 1.09 -5.56
C ILE A 43 -2.55 0.96 -6.72
N TYR A 44 -3.41 1.96 -6.92
CA TYR A 44 -4.34 1.93 -8.04
C TYR A 44 -3.62 2.09 -9.39
N LYS A 45 -2.56 2.92 -9.47
CA LYS A 45 -1.72 3.03 -10.68
C LYS A 45 -1.06 1.69 -11.03
N LEU A 46 -0.50 0.97 -10.05
CA LEU A 46 0.05 -0.38 -10.25
C LEU A 46 -1.01 -1.37 -10.75
N PHE A 47 -2.24 -1.29 -10.25
CA PHE A 47 -3.33 -2.12 -10.75
C PHE A 47 -3.69 -1.78 -12.20
N ARG A 48 -3.81 -0.49 -12.53
CA ARG A 48 -4.28 0.00 -13.84
C ARG A 48 -3.25 -0.09 -14.96
N VAL A 49 -1.96 -0.21 -14.64
CA VAL A 49 -0.88 -0.41 -15.61
C VAL A 49 -0.80 -1.85 -16.13
N LEU A 50 -1.50 -2.80 -15.50
CA LEU A 50 -1.57 -4.18 -15.96
C LEU A 50 -2.32 -4.29 -17.29
N LYS A 51 -1.85 -5.19 -18.16
CA LYS A 51 -2.66 -5.67 -19.30
C LYS A 51 -3.82 -6.54 -18.81
N GLY A 52 -4.88 -6.56 -19.60
CA GLY A 52 -6.03 -7.43 -19.36
C GLY A 52 -7.36 -6.68 -19.45
N ARG A 53 -8.45 -7.43 -19.29
CA ARG A 53 -9.82 -6.91 -19.34
C ARG A 53 -10.30 -6.66 -17.92
N LEU A 54 -10.83 -5.46 -17.65
CA LEU A 54 -11.53 -5.16 -16.41
C LEU A 54 -12.90 -5.89 -16.42
N THR A 55 -12.99 -7.02 -15.74
CA THR A 55 -14.17 -7.90 -15.75
C THR A 55 -15.17 -7.58 -14.66
N GLN A 56 -14.71 -7.01 -13.54
CA GLN A 56 -15.55 -6.58 -12.43
C GLN A 56 -15.23 -5.13 -12.06
N LYS A 57 -16.27 -4.30 -12.01
CA LYS A 57 -16.19 -2.87 -11.63
C LYS A 57 -16.64 -2.58 -10.20
N SER A 58 -17.30 -3.52 -9.51
CA SER A 58 -17.49 -3.42 -8.05
C SER A 58 -16.21 -3.83 -7.34
N ILE A 59 -16.12 -3.65 -6.01
CA ILE A 59 -14.96 -4.10 -5.23
C ILE A 59 -15.04 -5.60 -4.89
N PRO A 60 -13.97 -6.39 -5.10
CA PRO A 60 -12.72 -5.97 -5.72
C PRO A 60 -12.87 -5.72 -7.22
N HIS A 61 -12.19 -4.70 -7.74
CA HIS A 61 -12.03 -4.62 -9.18
C HIS A 61 -11.16 -5.78 -9.65
N ILE A 62 -11.52 -6.37 -10.78
CA ILE A 62 -10.82 -7.54 -11.31
C ILE A 62 -10.32 -7.27 -12.72
N ILE A 63 -9.01 -7.37 -12.92
CA ILE A 63 -8.39 -7.44 -14.25
C ILE A 63 -8.00 -8.89 -14.52
N GLU A 64 -8.49 -9.43 -15.63
CA GLU A 64 -8.13 -10.77 -16.11
C GLU A 64 -7.21 -10.70 -17.32
N HIS A 65 -6.13 -11.49 -17.26
CA HIS A 65 -5.18 -11.72 -18.33
C HIS A 65 -4.78 -13.22 -18.32
N GLU A 66 -4.17 -13.71 -19.40
CA GLU A 66 -3.68 -15.09 -19.47
C GLU A 66 -2.61 -15.39 -18.42
N GLU A 67 -1.69 -14.43 -18.19
CA GLU A 67 -0.57 -14.58 -17.24
C GLU A 67 -0.93 -14.19 -15.79
N HIS A 68 -1.99 -13.41 -15.57
CA HIS A 68 -2.34 -12.92 -14.24
C HIS A 68 -3.82 -12.60 -14.04
N LEU A 69 -4.23 -12.61 -12.77
CA LEU A 69 -5.48 -12.04 -12.29
C LEU A 69 -5.16 -11.05 -11.18
N ALA A 70 -5.68 -9.84 -11.31
CA ALA A 70 -5.43 -8.77 -10.36
C ALA A 70 -6.72 -8.38 -9.64
N LEU A 71 -6.61 -8.23 -8.32
CA LEU A 71 -7.69 -7.86 -7.41
C LEU A 71 -7.33 -6.53 -6.75
N TYR A 72 -8.18 -5.51 -6.89
CA TYR A 72 -7.99 -4.22 -6.23
C TYR A 72 -9.06 -3.96 -5.17
N PHE A 73 -8.62 -3.54 -4.00
CA PHE A 73 -9.44 -3.20 -2.84
C PHE A 73 -9.20 -1.75 -2.45
N ARG A 74 -10.30 -0.99 -2.34
CA ARG A 74 -10.31 0.37 -1.77
C ARG A 74 -9.78 0.38 -0.34
N GLY A 75 -9.27 1.53 0.09
CA GLY A 75 -8.91 1.77 1.47
C GLY A 75 -10.12 1.82 2.43
N ILE A 76 -9.81 1.75 3.72
CA ILE A 76 -10.79 1.98 4.80
C ILE A 76 -11.41 3.38 4.66
N GLY A 77 -12.71 3.53 4.92
CA GLY A 77 -13.38 4.83 5.08
C GLY A 77 -14.14 5.39 3.86
N ASN A 78 -14.09 4.75 2.69
CA ASN A 78 -14.64 5.34 1.47
C ASN A 78 -16.17 5.24 1.28
N ASP A 79 -16.87 4.44 2.10
CA ASP A 79 -18.33 4.27 1.97
C ASP A 79 -19.10 4.38 3.31
N ASP A 80 -18.41 4.48 4.45
CA ASP A 80 -19.00 4.58 5.80
C ASP A 80 -18.51 5.88 6.51
N ASP A 81 -19.48 6.75 6.80
CA ASP A 81 -19.54 7.82 7.83
C ASP A 81 -18.61 9.07 7.81
N SER A 82 -19.32 10.21 7.75
CA SER A 82 -19.09 11.56 8.29
C SER A 82 -17.77 11.93 8.99
N SER A 83 -17.32 13.16 8.69
CA SER A 83 -16.40 14.02 9.46
C SER A 83 -14.90 13.77 9.27
N MET A 84 -14.34 14.52 8.31
CA MET A 84 -12.97 14.52 7.75
C MET A 84 -11.79 14.68 8.73
N LEU A 85 -12.02 15.06 9.99
CA LEU A 85 -10.95 15.16 11.00
C LEU A 85 -11.22 14.28 12.23
N GLY A 86 -12.49 13.99 12.54
CA GLY A 86 -12.88 13.18 13.69
C GLY A 86 -12.60 11.70 13.49
N SER A 87 -12.76 11.20 12.26
CA SER A 87 -12.46 9.80 11.95
C SER A 87 -10.98 9.47 12.04
N PHE A 88 -10.03 10.40 12.14
CA PHE A 88 -8.68 9.96 12.52
C PHE A 88 -8.64 9.45 13.98
N TYR A 89 -9.48 10.01 14.87
CA TYR A 89 -9.43 9.88 16.32
C TYR A 89 -10.58 9.05 16.94
N TYR A 90 -11.76 8.96 16.31
CA TYR A 90 -12.96 8.35 16.90
C TYR A 90 -13.27 6.93 16.34
N GLY A 91 -12.63 5.90 16.90
CA GLY A 91 -13.30 4.64 17.24
C GLY A 91 -13.68 3.57 16.18
N VAL A 92 -13.61 3.79 14.86
CA VAL A 92 -14.21 2.84 13.85
C VAL A 92 -13.20 1.98 13.05
N PHE A 93 -11.91 1.95 13.43
CA PHE A 93 -10.85 1.48 12.50
C PHE A 93 -10.56 -0.02 12.49
N GLY A 94 -10.61 -0.72 13.63
CA GLY A 94 -10.17 -2.12 13.71
C GLY A 94 -11.08 -3.11 12.96
N GLY A 95 -12.39 -2.90 13.01
CA GLY A 95 -13.36 -3.76 12.30
C GLY A 95 -13.35 -3.55 10.78
N SER A 96 -13.16 -2.31 10.33
CA SER A 96 -13.16 -1.94 8.91
C SER A 96 -11.91 -2.43 8.18
N GLU A 97 -10.74 -2.36 8.83
CA GLU A 97 -9.50 -2.99 8.36
C GLU A 97 -9.68 -4.49 8.15
N LYS A 98 -10.11 -5.18 9.20
CA LYS A 98 -10.28 -6.63 9.17
C LYS A 98 -11.24 -7.05 8.06
N ARG A 99 -12.31 -6.28 7.83
CA ARG A 99 -13.27 -6.53 6.75
C ARG A 99 -12.62 -6.51 5.37
N ILE A 100 -11.74 -5.54 5.09
CA ILE A 100 -11.03 -5.46 3.80
C ILE A 100 -10.04 -6.61 3.65
N ARG A 101 -9.27 -6.91 4.70
CA ARG A 101 -8.33 -8.03 4.71
C ARG A 101 -9.03 -9.38 4.53
N ASP A 102 -10.13 -9.61 5.25
CA ASP A 102 -10.95 -10.81 5.11
C ASP A 102 -11.52 -10.90 3.69
N HIS A 103 -11.99 -9.78 3.12
CA HIS A 103 -12.48 -9.75 1.74
C HIS A 103 -11.38 -10.15 0.76
N ALA A 104 -10.17 -9.62 0.92
CA ALA A 104 -9.02 -9.98 0.10
C ALA A 104 -8.65 -11.46 0.22
N TYR A 105 -8.62 -12.02 1.44
CA TYR A 105 -8.38 -13.45 1.65
C TYR A 105 -9.43 -14.32 0.96
N VAL A 106 -10.71 -13.97 1.09
CA VAL A 106 -11.80 -14.72 0.47
C VAL A 106 -11.75 -14.61 -1.06
N SER A 107 -11.43 -13.45 -1.61
CA SER A 107 -11.23 -13.28 -3.05
C SER A 107 -10.02 -14.07 -3.55
N ILE A 108 -8.95 -14.22 -2.75
CA ILE A 108 -7.86 -15.14 -3.06
C ILE A 108 -8.41 -16.56 -3.13
N VAL A 109 -9.16 -17.01 -2.12
CA VAL A 109 -9.74 -18.35 -2.11
C VAL A 109 -10.64 -18.60 -3.33
N GLU A 110 -11.44 -17.62 -3.72
CA GLU A 110 -12.31 -17.73 -4.90
C GLU A 110 -11.54 -17.88 -6.22
N HIS A 111 -10.40 -17.20 -6.37
CA HIS A 111 -9.70 -17.12 -7.66
C HIS A 111 -8.42 -17.95 -7.73
N TYR A 112 -7.92 -18.45 -6.61
CA TYR A 112 -6.68 -19.21 -6.54
C TYR A 112 -6.79 -20.55 -7.27
N ARG A 113 -5.85 -20.79 -8.18
CA ARG A 113 -5.61 -22.09 -8.80
C ARG A 113 -4.36 -22.70 -8.18
N LYS A 114 -4.35 -24.02 -8.02
CA LYS A 114 -3.16 -24.72 -7.48
C LYS A 114 -1.91 -24.31 -8.27
N GLY A 115 -0.90 -23.82 -7.54
CA GLY A 115 0.37 -23.39 -8.11
C GLY A 115 0.47 -21.89 -8.39
N ASP A 116 -0.65 -21.14 -8.37
CA ASP A 116 -0.63 -19.70 -8.62
C ASP A 116 0.34 -18.97 -7.67
N ARG A 117 1.06 -18.00 -8.22
CA ARG A 117 2.00 -17.16 -7.49
C ARG A 117 1.25 -15.97 -6.93
N ILE A 118 1.29 -15.76 -5.61
CA ILE A 118 0.59 -14.64 -4.97
C ILE A 118 1.57 -13.48 -4.76
N SER A 119 1.19 -12.28 -5.19
CA SER A 119 1.86 -11.03 -4.82
C SER A 119 0.87 -10.07 -4.20
N ILE A 120 1.27 -9.38 -3.13
CA ILE A 120 0.40 -8.47 -2.38
C ILE A 120 1.07 -7.10 -2.35
N PHE A 121 0.30 -6.07 -2.60
CA PHE A 121 0.72 -4.68 -2.59
C PHE A 121 -0.14 -3.88 -1.64
N GLY A 122 0.45 -2.91 -0.96
CA GLY A 122 -0.34 -1.99 -0.15
C GLY A 122 0.34 -0.67 0.17
N PHE A 123 -0.46 0.33 0.50
CA PHE A 123 0.00 1.66 0.90
C PHE A 123 -0.55 2.01 2.28
N SER A 124 0.26 2.62 3.16
CA SER A 124 -0.20 3.14 4.45
C SER A 124 -0.79 2.04 5.34
N ARG A 125 -2.06 2.17 5.75
CA ARG A 125 -2.81 1.09 6.43
C ARG A 125 -3.09 -0.10 5.53
N GLY A 126 -3.25 0.10 4.21
CA GLY A 126 -3.32 -1.00 3.24
C GLY A 126 -2.04 -1.84 3.20
N ALA A 127 -0.87 -1.23 3.43
CA ALA A 127 0.38 -1.96 3.60
C ALA A 127 0.41 -2.79 4.90
N ALA A 128 -0.17 -2.28 5.98
CA ALA A 128 -0.34 -3.03 7.22
C ALA A 128 -1.28 -4.23 7.02
N SER A 129 -2.41 -4.03 6.34
CA SER A 129 -3.33 -5.11 5.94
C SER A 129 -2.66 -6.12 5.01
N ALA A 130 -1.81 -5.69 4.08
CA ALA A 130 -1.06 -6.57 3.18
C ALA A 130 -0.08 -7.49 3.96
N ARG A 131 0.59 -6.96 4.98
CA ARG A 131 1.46 -7.74 5.90
C ARG A 131 0.65 -8.77 6.68
N LEU A 132 -0.48 -8.35 7.25
CA LEU A 132 -1.37 -9.25 7.98
C LEU A 132 -1.98 -10.33 7.07
N LEU A 133 -2.39 -9.99 5.86
CA LEU A 133 -2.91 -10.93 4.87
C LEU A 133 -1.86 -11.99 4.51
N ALA A 134 -0.59 -11.61 4.37
CA ALA A 134 0.49 -12.58 4.16
C ALA A 134 0.63 -13.55 5.34
N SER A 135 0.47 -13.05 6.58
CA SER A 135 0.43 -13.87 7.80
C SER A 135 -0.79 -14.80 7.86
N ASP A 136 -1.97 -14.32 7.44
CA ASP A 136 -3.18 -15.16 7.36
C ASP A 136 -2.98 -16.31 6.37
N LEU A 137 -2.41 -16.03 5.19
CA LEU A 137 -2.10 -17.06 4.19
C LEU A 137 -1.10 -18.10 4.71
N LYS A 138 -0.14 -17.70 5.54
CA LYS A 138 0.77 -18.63 6.22
C LYS A 138 0.02 -19.54 7.20
N LYS A 139 -0.87 -18.94 8.00
CA LYS A 139 -1.57 -19.62 9.09
C LYS A 139 -2.67 -20.55 8.56
N GLU A 140 -3.40 -20.10 7.56
CA GLU A 140 -4.64 -20.72 7.11
C GLU A 140 -4.51 -21.47 5.78
N GLY A 141 -3.49 -21.16 4.97
CA GLY A 141 -3.38 -21.65 3.59
C GLY A 141 -4.46 -21.06 2.70
N VAL A 142 -4.84 -21.79 1.64
CA VAL A 142 -6.00 -21.45 0.80
C VAL A 142 -7.09 -22.49 1.04
N ALA A 143 -8.21 -22.07 1.64
CA ALA A 143 -9.32 -22.97 1.92
C ALA A 143 -9.94 -23.55 0.63
N LYS A 144 -10.39 -24.82 0.67
CA LYS A 144 -11.10 -25.46 -0.45
C LYS A 144 -12.46 -24.80 -0.73
N PHE A 145 -13.19 -24.46 0.33
CA PHE A 145 -14.51 -23.82 0.26
C PHE A 145 -14.66 -22.78 1.37
N ILE A 146 -15.28 -21.65 1.03
CA ILE A 146 -15.68 -20.61 1.99
C ILE A 146 -17.09 -20.12 1.63
N THR A 147 -17.90 -19.86 2.65
CA THR A 147 -19.19 -19.19 2.48
C THR A 147 -19.05 -17.71 2.75
N ILE A 148 -19.46 -16.90 1.78
CA ILE A 148 -19.41 -15.45 1.80
C ILE A 148 -20.81 -14.93 2.12
N HIS A 149 -20.89 -14.02 3.09
CA HIS A 149 -22.11 -13.28 3.41
C HIS A 149 -21.93 -11.83 2.98
N SER A 150 -22.85 -11.35 2.16
CA SER A 150 -22.83 -10.02 1.57
C SER A 150 -24.18 -9.33 1.70
N LYS A 151 -24.21 -8.02 1.47
CA LYS A 151 -25.45 -7.22 1.51
C LYS A 151 -25.44 -6.21 0.37
N ARG A 152 -26.58 -6.02 -0.29
CA ARG A 152 -26.73 -5.00 -1.33
C ARG A 152 -26.86 -3.62 -0.69
N GLU A 153 -25.87 -2.76 -0.92
CA GLU A 153 -25.81 -1.40 -0.38
C GLU A 153 -25.57 -0.41 -1.51
N LYS A 154 -26.05 0.82 -1.33
CA LYS A 154 -25.86 1.90 -2.32
C LYS A 154 -24.48 2.50 -2.09
N ASN A 155 -23.62 2.43 -3.10
CA ASN A 155 -22.36 3.15 -3.11
C ASN A 155 -22.65 4.65 -3.06
N LYS A 156 -22.04 5.39 -2.12
CA LYS A 156 -22.38 6.81 -1.92
C LYS A 156 -21.83 7.69 -3.04
N SER A 157 -20.63 7.39 -3.55
CA SER A 157 -19.99 8.17 -4.62
C SER A 157 -20.70 7.99 -5.96
N THR A 158 -21.01 6.75 -6.34
CA THR A 158 -21.57 6.44 -7.68
C THR A 158 -23.09 6.32 -7.69
N GLY A 159 -23.72 6.19 -6.52
CA GLY A 159 -25.15 5.94 -6.39
C GLY A 159 -25.61 4.53 -6.81
N VAL A 160 -24.69 3.68 -7.28
CA VAL A 160 -24.99 2.31 -7.76
C VAL A 160 -25.19 1.37 -6.57
N ARG A 161 -26.19 0.47 -6.64
CA ARG A 161 -26.35 -0.59 -5.63
C ARG A 161 -25.44 -1.76 -5.96
N GLU A 162 -24.48 -2.03 -5.08
CA GLU A 162 -23.50 -3.10 -5.24
C GLU A 162 -23.57 -4.11 -4.09
N LEU A 163 -23.03 -5.30 -4.34
CA LEU A 163 -22.98 -6.35 -3.34
C LEU A 163 -21.73 -6.16 -2.47
N VAL A 164 -21.93 -5.74 -1.22
CA VAL A 164 -20.85 -5.42 -0.28
C VAL A 164 -20.58 -6.63 0.60
N TYR A 165 -19.34 -7.10 0.60
CA TYR A 165 -18.84 -8.14 1.50
C TYR A 165 -19.03 -7.73 2.98
N LYS A 166 -19.55 -8.63 3.81
CA LYS A 166 -19.71 -8.39 5.25
C LYS A 166 -18.86 -9.32 6.10
N LYS A 167 -18.91 -10.62 5.84
CA LYS A 167 -18.14 -11.63 6.57
C LYS A 167 -18.08 -12.93 5.78
N TYR A 168 -17.21 -13.84 6.21
CA TYR A 168 -17.20 -15.22 5.74
C TYR A 168 -17.37 -16.21 6.89
N SER A 169 -17.86 -17.40 6.56
CA SER A 169 -17.83 -18.58 7.42
C SER A 169 -17.10 -19.70 6.69
N LYS A 170 -16.18 -20.38 7.40
CA LYS A 170 -15.36 -21.43 6.81
C LYS A 170 -16.11 -22.76 6.92
N ILE A 171 -16.37 -23.43 5.79
CA ILE A 171 -17.01 -24.76 5.77
C ILE A 171 -15.95 -25.88 5.80
N SER A 172 -14.74 -25.63 5.30
CA SER A 172 -13.69 -26.65 5.25
C SER A 172 -12.84 -26.67 6.53
N THR A 173 -12.80 -27.82 7.21
CA THR A 173 -11.91 -28.12 8.35
C THR A 173 -10.50 -28.51 7.92
N ILE A 174 -10.28 -28.76 6.63
CA ILE A 174 -9.01 -29.21 6.08
C ILE A 174 -8.15 -27.99 5.72
N ARG A 175 -6.98 -27.86 6.36
CA ARG A 175 -5.96 -26.87 6.01
C ARG A 175 -5.16 -27.42 4.83
N GLU A 176 -5.36 -26.91 3.63
CA GLU A 176 -4.63 -27.47 2.47
C GLU A 176 -3.98 -26.39 1.61
N VAL A 177 -2.69 -26.64 1.36
CA VAL A 177 -1.67 -25.82 0.69
C VAL A 177 -1.16 -24.63 1.51
N ALA A 178 0.00 -24.81 2.12
CA ALA A 178 0.81 -23.68 2.55
C ALA A 178 1.22 -22.87 1.31
N VAL A 179 0.71 -21.65 1.18
CA VAL A 179 1.01 -20.79 0.02
C VAL A 179 2.06 -19.75 0.40
N ALA A 180 3.11 -19.70 -0.42
CA ALA A 180 4.12 -18.66 -0.32
C ALA A 180 3.63 -17.38 -1.00
N VAL A 181 3.78 -16.25 -0.32
CA VAL A 181 3.64 -14.93 -0.95
C VAL A 181 4.96 -14.64 -1.66
N ARG A 182 4.95 -14.55 -2.99
CA ARG A 182 6.17 -14.39 -3.78
C ARG A 182 6.72 -12.98 -3.73
N PHE A 183 5.85 -11.99 -3.63
CA PHE A 183 6.26 -10.59 -3.55
C PHE A 183 5.31 -9.81 -2.64
N LEU A 184 5.86 -9.05 -1.71
CA LEU A 184 5.14 -8.09 -0.87
C LEU A 184 5.69 -6.69 -1.15
N GLY A 185 4.95 -5.90 -1.91
CA GLY A 185 5.33 -4.54 -2.30
C GLY A 185 4.56 -3.49 -1.52
N ILE A 186 5.22 -2.80 -0.59
CA ILE A 186 4.55 -1.89 0.33
C ILE A 186 5.12 -0.47 0.26
N PHE A 187 4.22 0.52 0.40
CA PHE A 187 4.56 1.94 0.47
C PHE A 187 4.23 2.46 1.86
N ASP A 188 5.24 3.02 2.53
CA ASP A 188 5.19 3.77 3.79
C ASP A 188 4.17 3.20 4.81
N THR A 189 4.44 1.99 5.31
CA THR A 189 3.47 1.25 6.16
C THR A 189 3.10 2.01 7.42
N VAL A 190 1.82 2.19 7.73
CA VAL A 190 1.38 2.81 8.99
C VAL A 190 0.57 1.81 9.81
N GLY A 191 1.19 1.30 10.89
CA GLY A 191 0.63 0.28 11.78
C GLY A 191 -0.21 0.80 12.95
N ALA A 192 -0.58 2.09 12.95
CA ALA A 192 -1.31 2.75 14.03
C ALA A 192 -0.58 2.73 15.38
N PHE A 193 0.61 3.35 15.44
CA PHE A 193 1.17 3.81 16.71
C PHE A 193 0.71 5.25 16.96
N GLY A 194 -0.11 5.44 18.00
CA GLY A 194 -0.29 6.74 18.64
C GLY A 194 -1.50 7.58 18.20
N ILE A 195 -2.51 6.99 17.56
CA ILE A 195 -3.82 7.64 17.45
C ILE A 195 -4.45 7.69 18.85
N PRO A 196 -4.65 8.87 19.45
CA PRO A 196 -5.46 9.01 20.66
C PRO A 196 -6.91 8.71 20.30
N VAL A 197 -7.48 7.67 20.89
CA VAL A 197 -8.91 7.37 20.76
C VAL A 197 -9.59 7.76 22.06
N GLU A 198 -10.61 8.60 21.97
CA GLU A 198 -11.44 8.93 23.13
C GLU A 198 -12.30 7.71 23.46
N ILE A 199 -11.93 6.99 24.53
CA ILE A 199 -12.72 5.89 25.08
C ILE A 199 -13.19 6.40 26.44
N GLY A 200 -14.47 6.75 26.55
CA GLY A 200 -15.19 7.22 27.74
C GLY A 200 -14.31 7.62 28.93
N PHE A 201 -14.22 8.94 29.18
CA PHE A 201 -13.38 9.61 30.19
C PHE A 201 -11.87 9.74 29.88
N GLY A 202 -11.45 9.67 28.60
CA GLY A 202 -10.11 10.12 28.20
C GLY A 202 -9.59 9.58 26.86
N PHE A 203 -8.47 10.13 26.40
CA PHE A 203 -7.77 9.66 25.20
C PHE A 203 -6.79 8.52 25.53
N GLN A 204 -6.99 7.34 24.94
CA GLN A 204 -6.06 6.21 25.04
C GLN A 204 -5.35 5.95 23.70
N LYS A 205 -4.07 5.58 23.74
CA LYS A 205 -3.34 5.12 22.54
C LYS A 205 -3.71 3.66 22.26
N ILE A 206 -4.28 3.38 21.09
CA ILE A 206 -4.60 2.01 20.67
C ILE A 206 -3.56 1.52 19.66
N ASN A 207 -2.99 0.32 19.89
CA ASN A 207 -2.24 -0.43 18.88
C ASN A 207 -3.22 -1.23 18.02
N LEU A 208 -3.55 -0.70 16.84
CA LEU A 208 -4.56 -1.29 15.96
C LEU A 208 -4.06 -2.57 15.27
N PHE A 209 -2.76 -2.64 14.99
CA PHE A 209 -2.11 -3.77 14.34
C PHE A 209 -1.11 -4.40 15.32
N LYS A 210 -1.48 -5.56 15.89
CA LYS A 210 -0.56 -6.34 16.73
C LYS A 210 0.42 -7.08 15.82
N ASP A 211 1.71 -6.88 16.07
CA ASP A 211 2.83 -7.56 15.39
C ASP A 211 2.76 -7.50 13.85
N LEU A 212 3.30 -6.41 13.29
CA LEU A 212 3.44 -6.26 11.85
C LEU A 212 4.69 -6.97 11.29
N THR A 213 5.33 -7.92 11.98
CA THR A 213 6.48 -8.63 11.41
C THR A 213 6.17 -9.23 10.02
N VAL A 214 7.18 -9.25 9.16
CA VAL A 214 7.04 -9.90 7.85
C VAL A 214 6.95 -11.40 8.08
N SER A 215 5.89 -11.99 7.57
CA SER A 215 5.67 -13.43 7.70
C SER A 215 6.71 -14.25 6.92
N ALA A 216 7.17 -15.34 7.52
CA ALA A 216 8.22 -16.20 6.95
C ALA A 216 7.84 -16.89 5.62
N ASN A 217 6.56 -16.88 5.22
CA ASN A 217 6.13 -17.39 3.90
C ASN A 217 6.33 -16.37 2.77
N VAL A 218 6.65 -15.12 3.08
CA VAL A 218 6.94 -14.07 2.09
C VAL A 218 8.35 -14.29 1.54
N LYS A 219 8.51 -14.27 0.20
CA LYS A 219 9.79 -14.58 -0.49
C LYS A 219 10.59 -13.37 -0.91
N THR A 220 9.93 -12.26 -1.22
CA THR A 220 10.57 -10.97 -1.48
C THR A 220 9.72 -9.87 -0.85
N VAL A 221 10.34 -8.94 -0.12
CA VAL A 221 9.69 -7.73 0.38
C VAL A 221 10.36 -6.51 -0.21
N VAL A 222 9.56 -5.56 -0.67
CA VAL A 222 10.01 -4.24 -1.09
C VAL A 222 9.22 -3.21 -0.32
N HIS A 223 9.91 -2.33 0.40
CA HIS A 223 9.28 -1.29 1.21
C HIS A 223 9.86 0.07 0.83
N CYS A 224 9.03 0.92 0.23
CA CYS A 224 9.40 2.30 -0.08
C CYS A 224 8.96 3.19 1.08
N VAL A 225 9.88 3.95 1.68
CA VAL A 225 9.66 4.69 2.93
C VAL A 225 9.90 6.18 2.74
N SER A 226 9.06 7.02 3.34
CA SER A 226 9.16 8.48 3.28
C SER A 226 10.29 9.02 4.15
N ILE A 227 11.06 10.00 3.65
CA ILE A 227 12.03 10.77 4.44
C ILE A 227 11.37 11.96 5.15
N ASP A 228 10.47 12.67 4.48
CA ASP A 228 10.06 14.03 4.90
C ASP A 228 8.75 14.06 5.72
N GLU A 229 8.07 12.92 5.87
CA GLU A 229 6.88 12.77 6.70
C GLU A 229 7.24 12.77 8.20
N ASN A 230 6.61 13.67 8.94
CA ASN A 230 6.95 14.00 10.32
C ASN A 230 5.74 14.01 11.26
N ARG A 231 4.54 13.77 10.74
CA ARG A 231 3.34 13.66 11.57
C ARG A 231 3.47 12.37 12.38
N LYS A 232 3.46 12.49 13.72
CA LYS A 232 3.58 11.34 14.63
C LYS A 232 2.67 10.16 14.28
N PRO A 233 1.41 10.37 13.86
CA PRO A 233 0.54 9.24 13.55
C PRO A 233 0.87 8.52 12.22
N PHE A 234 1.78 9.06 11.42
CA PHE A 234 2.25 8.52 10.14
C PHE A 234 3.71 8.05 10.22
N ILE A 235 4.25 7.84 11.42
CA ILE A 235 5.54 7.17 11.61
C ILE A 235 5.42 5.74 11.05
N PRO A 236 6.36 5.33 10.19
CA PRO A 236 6.25 4.08 9.47
C PRO A 236 6.53 2.92 10.43
N THR A 237 5.85 1.80 10.20
CA THR A 237 6.28 0.53 10.76
C THR A 237 7.29 -0.10 9.82
N LEU A 238 8.58 -0.03 10.18
CA LEU A 238 9.66 -0.59 9.37
C LEU A 238 9.57 -2.13 9.29
N CYS A 239 10.20 -2.71 8.28
CA CYS A 239 10.31 -4.15 8.06
C CYS A 239 11.74 -4.61 7.75
N ASN A 240 12.72 -3.74 7.99
CA ASN A 240 14.16 -3.98 7.80
C ASN A 240 14.75 -5.19 8.56
N GLN A 241 14.04 -5.78 9.50
CA GLN A 241 14.46 -7.03 10.17
C GLN A 241 14.16 -8.31 9.37
N ALA A 242 13.35 -8.21 8.32
CA ALA A 242 13.04 -9.38 7.50
C ALA A 242 14.26 -9.77 6.65
N ARG A 243 14.53 -11.07 6.52
CA ARG A 243 15.73 -11.57 5.82
C ARG A 243 15.79 -11.23 4.33
N ASN A 244 14.65 -10.92 3.74
CA ASN A 244 14.44 -10.82 2.30
C ASN A 244 13.78 -9.49 1.91
N VAL A 245 14.16 -8.43 2.60
CA VAL A 245 13.60 -7.09 2.43
C VAL A 245 14.56 -6.16 1.70
N SER A 246 14.00 -5.37 0.79
CA SER A 246 14.60 -4.15 0.26
C SER A 246 13.79 -2.97 0.77
N GLU A 247 14.14 -2.46 1.96
CA GLU A 247 13.54 -1.26 2.54
C GLU A 247 14.39 -0.05 2.14
N VAL A 248 13.82 0.86 1.35
CA VAL A 248 14.53 1.98 0.73
C VAL A 248 13.81 3.29 1.02
N TRP A 249 14.59 4.29 1.39
CA TRP A 249 14.12 5.63 1.75
C TRP A 249 14.12 6.57 0.54
N PHE A 250 13.03 7.31 0.38
CA PHE A 250 12.75 8.20 -0.75
C PHE A 250 12.36 9.61 -0.25
N ALA A 251 12.67 10.62 -1.07
CA ALA A 251 12.26 12.00 -0.82
C ALA A 251 10.73 12.13 -0.90
N GLY A 252 10.15 13.01 -0.09
CA GLY A 252 8.70 13.22 -0.04
C GLY A 252 8.06 12.84 1.29
N VAL A 253 6.85 13.36 1.53
CA VAL A 253 5.97 12.96 2.65
C VAL A 253 5.17 11.69 2.32
N HIS A 254 4.26 11.26 3.20
CA HIS A 254 3.57 9.97 3.10
C HIS A 254 2.92 9.69 1.73
N ALA A 255 2.14 10.64 1.19
CA ALA A 255 1.48 10.50 -0.10
C ALA A 255 2.37 10.90 -1.29
N ASP A 256 3.57 11.46 -1.05
CA ASP A 256 4.61 11.54 -2.09
C ASP A 256 5.25 10.16 -2.32
N ILE A 257 5.08 9.21 -1.41
CA ILE A 257 5.56 7.82 -1.59
C ILE A 257 4.44 6.92 -2.10
N GLY A 258 3.27 7.00 -1.46
CA GLY A 258 2.12 6.19 -1.83
C GLY A 258 1.28 6.73 -2.97
N GLY A 259 1.50 7.96 -3.43
CA GLY A 259 0.59 8.67 -4.34
C GLY A 259 -0.63 9.25 -3.62
N GLY A 260 -1.47 9.96 -4.38
CA GLY A 260 -2.66 10.66 -3.87
C GLY A 260 -2.59 12.19 -3.94
N TYR A 261 -1.53 12.77 -4.53
CA TYR A 261 -1.48 14.20 -4.86
C TYR A 261 -1.62 14.47 -6.35
N GLY A 262 -2.21 15.62 -6.68
CA GLY A 262 -2.43 16.08 -8.06
C GLY A 262 -1.14 16.35 -8.85
N HIS A 263 -0.02 16.58 -8.17
CA HIS A 263 1.33 16.61 -8.75
C HIS A 263 2.07 15.30 -8.42
N PRO A 264 1.92 14.23 -9.23
CA PRO A 264 2.32 12.89 -8.84
C PRO A 264 3.81 12.57 -9.07
N GLN A 265 4.60 13.49 -9.62
CA GLN A 265 5.95 13.24 -10.12
C GLN A 265 6.87 12.63 -9.04
N LEU A 266 6.82 13.16 -7.81
CA LEU A 266 7.64 12.63 -6.72
C LEU A 266 7.26 11.18 -6.38
N GLY A 267 5.96 10.85 -6.42
CA GLY A 267 5.45 9.49 -6.24
C GLY A 267 5.69 8.54 -7.40
N ARG A 268 6.06 9.03 -8.59
CA ARG A 268 6.47 8.15 -9.70
C ARG A 268 7.81 7.48 -9.45
N ILE A 269 8.69 8.09 -8.65
CA ILE A 269 10.01 7.53 -8.34
C ILE A 269 9.90 6.21 -7.55
N PRO A 270 9.27 6.14 -6.36
CA PRO A 270 9.11 4.89 -5.63
C PRO A 270 8.22 3.89 -6.38
N LEU A 271 7.28 4.36 -7.20
CA LEU A 271 6.48 3.50 -8.09
C LEU A 271 7.35 2.81 -9.15
N SER A 272 8.24 3.55 -9.81
CA SER A 272 9.18 3.02 -10.80
C SER A 272 10.14 2.01 -10.17
N TYR A 273 10.68 2.32 -8.98
CA TYR A 273 11.49 1.38 -8.22
C TYR A 273 10.71 0.08 -7.90
N MET A 274 9.47 0.18 -7.41
CA MET A 274 8.61 -0.97 -7.13
C MET A 274 8.39 -1.84 -8.38
N LEU A 275 8.10 -1.21 -9.53
CA LEU A 275 7.94 -1.89 -10.82
C LEU A 275 9.22 -2.59 -11.27
N GLY A 276 10.38 -1.94 -11.16
CA GLY A 276 11.67 -2.55 -11.47
C GLY A 276 12.00 -3.75 -10.57
N ARG A 277 11.68 -3.68 -9.28
CA ARG A 277 11.84 -4.82 -8.35
C ARG A 277 10.88 -5.96 -8.68
N LEU A 278 9.66 -5.64 -9.09
CA LEU A 278 8.66 -6.61 -9.49
C LEU A 278 9.09 -7.35 -10.77
N ASP A 279 9.51 -6.60 -11.78
CA ASP A 279 10.01 -7.16 -13.05
C ASP A 279 11.26 -8.03 -12.83
N LYS A 280 12.23 -7.55 -12.03
CA LYS A 280 13.42 -8.33 -11.67
C LYS A 280 13.08 -9.64 -10.95
N THR A 281 12.07 -9.63 -10.07
CA THR A 281 11.65 -10.83 -9.33
C THR A 281 10.99 -11.86 -10.25
N PHE A 282 10.36 -11.40 -11.33
CA PHE A 282 9.50 -12.21 -12.18
C PHE A 282 9.93 -12.22 -13.66
N SER A 283 11.22 -12.01 -13.94
CA SER A 283 11.79 -11.91 -15.30
C SER A 283 11.47 -13.12 -16.19
N ASN A 284 11.40 -14.31 -15.58
CA ASN A 284 11.11 -15.60 -16.24
C ASN A 284 9.63 -16.03 -16.17
N ASN A 285 8.76 -15.26 -15.50
CA ASN A 285 7.36 -15.59 -15.25
C ASN A 285 6.58 -14.27 -15.21
N ARG A 286 6.32 -13.67 -16.37
CA ARG A 286 6.05 -12.23 -16.44
C ARG A 286 4.67 -11.85 -15.93
N VAL A 287 4.61 -10.67 -15.31
CA VAL A 287 3.39 -9.89 -15.15
C VAL A 287 3.29 -9.00 -16.37
N ALA A 288 2.18 -9.06 -17.11
CA ALA A 288 2.05 -8.28 -18.33
C ALA A 288 1.64 -6.83 -18.03
N PHE A 289 2.46 -5.88 -18.48
CA PHE A 289 2.18 -4.44 -18.37
C PHE A 289 1.78 -3.83 -19.71
N ASP A 290 0.85 -2.88 -19.65
CA ASP A 290 0.49 -2.02 -20.77
C ASP A 290 1.62 -1.02 -20.96
N LYS A 291 2.37 -1.15 -22.06
CA LYS A 291 3.60 -0.38 -22.29
C LYS A 291 3.36 1.14 -22.30
N VAL A 292 2.23 1.59 -22.83
CA VAL A 292 1.90 3.02 -22.93
C VAL A 292 1.56 3.57 -21.55
N LYS A 293 0.74 2.86 -20.78
CA LYS A 293 0.44 3.27 -19.40
C LYS A 293 1.69 3.21 -18.52
N LEU A 294 2.55 2.21 -18.75
CA LEU A 294 3.79 2.05 -18.00
C LEU A 294 4.74 3.21 -18.26
N SER A 295 4.95 3.61 -19.52
CA SER A 295 5.80 4.76 -19.84
C SER A 295 5.23 6.04 -19.25
N GLN A 296 3.91 6.27 -19.28
CA GLN A 296 3.29 7.44 -18.64
C GLN A 296 3.56 7.55 -17.12
N LEU A 297 3.84 6.44 -16.46
CA LEU A 297 4.13 6.39 -15.03
C LEU A 297 5.63 6.42 -14.70
N THR A 298 6.48 5.98 -15.63
CA THR A 298 7.92 5.74 -15.38
C THR A 298 8.84 6.65 -16.17
N ASP A 299 8.33 7.31 -17.21
CA ASP A 299 9.08 8.28 -17.99
C ASP A 299 9.07 9.63 -17.26
N TYR A 300 10.20 9.91 -16.61
CA TYR A 300 10.51 11.19 -15.97
C TYR A 300 12.02 11.39 -15.98
N ASN A 301 12.45 12.64 -15.96
CA ASN A 301 13.85 13.04 -15.95
C ASN A 301 14.18 13.85 -14.68
N LEU A 302 14.95 13.26 -13.78
CA LEU A 302 15.33 13.88 -12.49
C LEU A 302 16.13 15.20 -12.63
N GLY A 303 16.75 15.46 -13.78
CA GLY A 303 17.51 16.68 -14.05
C GLY A 303 16.70 17.78 -14.74
N VAL A 304 15.58 17.44 -15.37
CA VAL A 304 14.79 18.38 -16.20
C VAL A 304 13.42 18.65 -15.59
N ASP A 305 12.72 17.61 -15.14
CA ASP A 305 11.35 17.71 -14.67
C ASP A 305 11.24 18.39 -13.31
N GLU A 306 10.07 18.98 -13.06
CA GLU A 306 9.73 19.58 -11.77
C GLU A 306 9.09 18.55 -10.83
N PHE A 307 9.53 18.55 -9.58
CA PHE A 307 9.04 17.63 -8.55
C PHE A 307 8.42 18.44 -7.41
N HIS A 308 7.20 18.11 -7.02
CA HIS A 308 6.50 18.79 -5.94
C HIS A 308 6.67 18.01 -4.63
N LEU A 309 7.33 18.61 -3.65
CA LEU A 309 7.34 18.15 -2.27
C LEU A 309 6.12 18.72 -1.57
N HIS A 310 5.21 17.83 -1.17
CA HIS A 310 4.00 18.26 -0.48
C HIS A 310 4.28 18.45 1.01
N TYR A 311 3.69 19.49 1.58
CA TYR A 311 3.92 19.86 2.96
C TYR A 311 2.65 19.75 3.81
N HIS A 312 2.76 19.05 4.93
CA HIS A 312 1.76 19.03 5.98
C HIS A 312 2.38 19.66 7.23
N ALA A 313 2.05 20.92 7.52
CA ALA A 313 2.50 21.60 8.73
C ALA A 313 1.46 21.53 9.83
N ASP A 314 1.97 21.40 11.06
CA ASP A 314 1.30 21.84 12.29
C ASP A 314 2.01 23.06 12.92
N GLY A 315 3.03 23.66 12.27
CA GLY A 315 3.84 24.77 12.81
C GLY A 315 5.37 24.60 12.73
N ILE A 316 6.11 25.61 13.23
CA ILE A 316 7.56 25.85 13.04
C ILE A 316 8.43 24.86 13.86
N VAL A 317 9.43 24.27 13.18
CA VAL A 317 10.43 23.28 13.62
C VAL A 317 9.93 21.82 13.69
N LYS A 318 10.12 21.08 12.59
CA LYS A 318 9.97 19.62 12.55
C LYS A 318 11.01 18.94 13.46
N LYS A 319 10.57 17.98 14.29
CA LYS A 319 11.46 16.89 14.72
C LYS A 319 11.82 16.06 13.49
N ARG A 320 13.09 15.68 13.39
CA ARG A 320 13.62 14.88 12.27
C ARG A 320 12.98 13.51 12.29
N ARG A 321 12.68 12.95 11.12
CA ARG A 321 12.40 11.52 11.00
C ARG A 321 13.72 10.77 11.10
N ASP A 322 13.81 9.85 12.04
CA ASP A 322 14.99 9.02 12.21
C ASP A 322 15.05 8.01 11.07
N ILE A 323 16.11 8.10 10.26
CA ILE A 323 16.40 7.14 9.20
C ILE A 323 17.31 6.08 9.82
N VAL A 324 16.74 4.91 10.10
CA VAL A 324 17.41 3.87 10.90
C VAL A 324 17.14 2.48 10.35
N VAL A 325 18.02 1.56 10.68
CA VAL A 325 17.79 0.12 10.56
C VAL A 325 17.57 -0.43 11.95
N LEU A 326 16.43 -1.06 12.20
CA LEU A 326 16.08 -1.56 13.52
C LEU A 326 16.54 -3.01 13.73
N LYS A 327 17.02 -3.34 14.92
CA LYS A 327 17.24 -4.71 15.42
C LYS A 327 16.68 -4.79 16.84
N ASP A 328 15.80 -5.74 17.08
CA ASP A 328 15.09 -5.93 18.36
C ASP A 328 14.39 -4.67 18.91
N GLY A 329 13.92 -3.78 18.01
CA GLY A 329 13.23 -2.54 18.37
C GLY A 329 14.15 -1.33 18.57
N GLU A 330 15.46 -1.53 18.51
CA GLU A 330 16.48 -0.49 18.70
C GLU A 330 17.25 -0.22 17.41
N ASN A 331 17.94 0.92 17.34
CA ASN A 331 18.80 1.23 16.20
C ASN A 331 20.00 0.27 16.18
N SER A 332 20.13 -0.50 15.11
CA SER A 332 21.20 -1.48 14.92
C SER A 332 22.55 -0.88 14.54
N GLY A 333 22.59 0.40 14.15
CA GLY A 333 23.79 1.04 13.56
C GLY A 333 24.08 0.64 12.12
N ASN A 334 23.34 -0.33 11.55
CA ASN A 334 23.47 -0.72 10.15
C ASN A 334 23.07 0.43 9.22
N LYS A 335 23.70 0.46 8.04
CA LYS A 335 23.45 1.48 7.03
C LYS A 335 22.03 1.38 6.47
N PRO A 336 21.18 2.41 6.64
CA PRO A 336 19.91 2.47 5.93
C PRO A 336 20.14 2.64 4.43
N ALA A 337 19.23 2.11 3.62
CA ALA A 337 19.31 2.20 2.17
C ALA A 337 18.54 3.44 1.66
N ILE A 338 19.19 4.31 0.92
CA ILE A 338 18.62 5.56 0.40
C ILE A 338 18.66 5.50 -1.12
N HIS A 339 17.55 5.86 -1.76
CA HIS A 339 17.47 5.90 -3.21
C HIS A 339 18.29 7.07 -3.78
N SER A 340 19.02 6.84 -4.86
CA SER A 340 19.91 7.82 -5.52
C SER A 340 19.19 9.10 -5.95
N SER A 341 17.90 8.98 -6.28
CA SER A 341 17.06 10.12 -6.63
C SER A 341 17.01 11.20 -5.55
N VAL A 342 17.18 10.85 -4.27
CA VAL A 342 17.23 11.84 -3.18
C VAL A 342 18.35 12.85 -3.43
N PHE A 343 19.53 12.38 -3.82
CA PHE A 343 20.70 13.22 -4.09
C PHE A 343 20.54 13.97 -5.41
N ASN A 344 20.00 13.33 -6.45
CA ASN A 344 19.68 14.02 -7.70
C ASN A 344 18.73 15.21 -7.50
N LEU A 345 17.73 15.08 -6.62
CA LEU A 345 16.82 16.17 -6.25
C LEU A 345 17.49 17.26 -5.40
N MET A 346 18.46 16.88 -4.55
CA MET A 346 19.27 17.85 -3.80
C MET A 346 20.14 18.70 -4.74
N ASP A 347 20.67 18.10 -5.80
CA ASP A 347 21.58 18.75 -6.75
C ASP A 347 20.86 19.54 -7.85
N SER A 348 19.72 19.05 -8.34
CA SER A 348 19.03 19.63 -9.50
C SER A 348 18.37 20.98 -9.22
N LYS A 349 18.05 21.29 -7.95
CA LYS A 349 17.23 22.45 -7.54
C LYS A 349 15.86 22.48 -8.23
N LYS A 350 15.36 21.33 -8.72
CA LYS A 350 14.06 21.17 -9.39
C LYS A 350 12.93 20.74 -8.44
N LEU A 351 13.20 20.73 -7.14
CA LEU A 351 12.18 20.45 -6.13
C LEU A 351 11.44 21.73 -5.78
N ILE A 352 10.12 21.67 -5.87
CA ILE A 352 9.18 22.74 -5.57
C ILE A 352 8.45 22.37 -4.29
N LEU A 353 8.42 23.28 -3.32
CA LEU A 353 7.57 23.13 -2.14
C LEU A 353 6.14 23.51 -2.49
N SER A 354 5.21 22.58 -2.28
CA SER A 354 3.77 22.81 -2.42
C SER A 354 3.14 22.88 -1.03
N THR A 355 2.75 24.08 -0.60
CA THR A 355 2.04 24.28 0.68
C THR A 355 0.61 24.73 0.44
N THR A 356 -0.36 24.07 1.07
CA THR A 356 -1.73 24.60 1.21
C THR A 356 -1.82 25.38 2.51
N PHE A 357 -1.35 26.63 2.53
CA PHE A 357 -1.58 27.56 3.64
C PHE A 357 -2.59 28.61 3.18
N ASP A 358 -3.69 28.77 3.92
CA ASP A 358 -4.70 29.83 3.73
C ASP A 358 -5.39 29.91 2.35
N GLY A 359 -5.57 28.77 1.68
CA GLY A 359 -6.29 28.72 0.40
C GLY A 359 -5.49 29.16 -0.83
N PHE A 360 -4.23 29.58 -0.64
CA PHE A 360 -3.28 29.87 -1.72
C PHE A 360 -2.18 28.81 -1.74
N ALA A 361 -2.06 28.10 -2.86
CA ALA A 361 -0.92 27.21 -3.08
C ALA A 361 0.32 28.06 -3.36
N LYS A 362 1.25 28.13 -2.41
CA LYS A 362 2.58 28.69 -2.68
C LYS A 362 3.43 27.60 -3.32
N ILE A 363 3.91 27.86 -4.52
CA ILE A 363 4.80 27.01 -5.31
C ILE A 363 6.15 27.75 -5.34
N GLU A 364 7.13 27.24 -4.59
CA GLU A 364 8.46 27.83 -4.56
C GLU A 364 9.54 26.78 -4.80
N ALA A 365 10.47 27.07 -5.71
CA ALA A 365 11.67 26.26 -5.85
C ALA A 365 12.46 26.30 -4.54
N ILE A 366 12.80 25.13 -4.01
CA ILE A 366 13.54 25.00 -2.77
C ILE A 366 14.88 24.32 -3.01
N ARG A 367 15.87 24.70 -2.20
CA ARG A 367 17.06 23.88 -2.03
C ARG A 367 16.70 22.72 -1.10
N TYR A 368 16.51 21.54 -1.67
CA TYR A 368 16.21 20.34 -0.90
C TYR A 368 17.45 19.91 -0.09
N MET A 369 17.37 20.04 1.24
CA MET A 369 18.43 19.64 2.17
C MET A 369 17.81 18.95 3.39
N PRO A 370 17.33 17.70 3.23
CA PRO A 370 16.66 16.99 4.32
C PRO A 370 17.62 16.77 5.49
N LYS A 371 17.30 17.37 6.64
CA LYS A 371 18.13 17.28 7.86
C LYS A 371 18.37 15.84 8.32
N SER A 372 17.42 14.94 8.05
CA SER A 372 17.56 13.51 8.34
C SER A 372 18.71 12.88 7.55
N ILE A 373 18.89 13.24 6.28
CA ILE A 373 19.99 12.75 5.44
C ILE A 373 21.32 13.34 5.89
N THR A 374 21.38 14.66 6.12
CA THR A 374 22.62 15.29 6.62
C THR A 374 23.06 14.71 7.95
N GLY A 375 22.10 14.31 8.80
CA GLY A 375 22.36 13.68 10.09
C GLY A 375 23.00 12.30 10.00
N LEU A 376 22.91 11.62 8.85
CA LEU A 376 23.56 10.32 8.66
C LEU A 376 25.07 10.42 8.46
N MET A 377 25.61 11.61 8.14
CA MET A 377 27.05 11.84 7.94
C MET A 377 27.71 10.83 6.98
N GLY A 378 27.02 10.43 5.90
CA GLY A 378 27.51 9.45 4.93
C GLY A 378 27.32 7.98 5.34
N ASN A 379 26.75 7.70 6.51
CA ASN A 379 26.49 6.34 6.98
C ASN A 379 25.17 5.77 6.39
N PHE A 380 25.16 5.51 5.09
CA PHE A 380 24.04 4.90 4.37
C PHE A 380 24.53 4.07 3.17
N ALA A 381 23.65 3.22 2.63
CA ALA A 381 23.86 2.51 1.37
C ALA A 381 23.05 3.21 0.28
N LEU A 382 23.68 3.46 -0.88
CA LEU A 382 23.00 4.06 -2.03
C LEU A 382 22.34 2.96 -2.87
N ILE A 383 21.09 3.16 -3.25
CA ILE A 383 20.32 2.26 -4.13
C ILE A 383 19.95 3.01 -5.39
N GLU A 384 20.08 2.35 -6.54
CA GLU A 384 19.68 2.86 -7.85
C GLU A 384 18.24 2.52 -8.23
#